data_AF-A0A497AF72-F1
#
_entry.id   AF-A0A497AF72-F1
#
_cell.length_a   1.000
_cell.length_b   1.000
_cell.length_c   1.000
_cell.angle_alpha   90.00
_cell.angle_beta   90.00
_cell.angle_gamma   90.00
#
_symmetry.space_group_name_H-M   'P 1'
#
loop_
_entity.id
_entity.type
_entity.pdbx_description
1 polymer ?
#
loop_
_entity_poly.entity_id
_entity_poly.type
_entity_poly.pdbx_seq_one_letter_code
_entity_poly.pdbx_strand_id
1 'polypeptide(L)'
;HDDGVDALVNLMEVHGDYFYKTSSHPDGLFGADDVVVIKVNNQWMGRNSTNTDIVKGVVYRLVSHPDGFVGAVIIAENAQGQNSDWMNESNSNSQFTNQSYQEVTQAFAGEGYHVCIANWESIRSNIVSDYNDWDNDNGYVLEDADGSMEEQNHRRLSYPKFQVNCNGMNLSVSMKQGLWNGSTFDDARLKMINLPVLKRHNSAWATISIKNYLGFITTYDVGVRWVSPGYKHCWLMGQMDNSDNCNTYTNEYGLVGRQMSRIRRADLNIVDAIWVNPRDNAGWHGEAQRLDVLLSSHDPFAVDYYASDYILGPLIHTMYPSEPDYQQAMASTHGGWFRTIQLNNVARLRAEGVTDTINMTDTLSFDQERFQFNVYVSDADQVTSPYTFEDSFKQVSQTKLEGGEIITYTIVLYEETEATLTLTDTIPAPCTYVPSSATIEPGWKGPVTDTGGIYWSGIVTSTVPVTITFQVQVPVTDTTWIIPNRALVSRDGAAPVELTATSFLNGFYVYLPVVFRNY
;
A
#
# COMPACT_ATOMS: atom_id res chain seq x y z
N HIS A 1 2.88 -19.38 4.34
CA HIS A 1 3.58 -18.45 5.23
C HIS A 1 4.58 -17.64 4.41
N ASP A 2 4.68 -16.34 4.70
CA ASP A 2 5.65 -15.39 4.15
C ASP A 2 5.93 -14.34 5.24
N ASP A 3 7.18 -14.24 5.68
CA ASP A 3 7.57 -13.45 6.86
C ASP A 3 7.31 -11.95 6.64
N GLY A 4 7.39 -11.46 5.40
CA GLY A 4 7.12 -10.06 5.07
C GLY A 4 5.63 -9.74 5.15
N VAL A 5 4.76 -10.63 4.68
CA VAL A 5 3.31 -10.48 4.83
C VAL A 5 2.92 -10.49 6.31
N ASP A 6 3.51 -11.38 7.10
CA ASP A 6 3.24 -11.47 8.53
C ASP A 6 3.69 -10.20 9.27
N ALA A 7 4.89 -9.68 8.95
CA ALA A 7 5.37 -8.42 9.50
C ALA A 7 4.46 -7.24 9.13
N LEU A 8 4.03 -7.16 7.88
CA LEU A 8 3.11 -6.12 7.43
C LEU A 8 1.77 -6.17 8.16
N VAL A 9 1.19 -7.37 8.31
CA VAL A 9 -0.07 -7.55 9.04
C VAL A 9 0.08 -7.23 10.53
N ASN A 10 1.17 -7.67 11.17
CA ASN A 10 1.42 -7.35 12.57
C ASN A 10 1.58 -5.83 12.78
N LEU A 11 2.24 -5.13 11.85
CA LEU A 11 2.37 -3.68 11.88
C LEU A 11 0.99 -3.01 11.79
N MET A 12 0.13 -3.44 10.87
CA MET A 12 -1.25 -2.94 10.79
C MET A 12 -2.01 -3.14 12.11
N GLU A 13 -1.92 -4.34 12.70
CA GLU A 13 -2.60 -4.67 13.96
C GLU A 13 -2.11 -3.82 15.15
N VAL A 14 -0.81 -3.54 15.24
CA VAL A 14 -0.24 -2.64 16.26
C VAL A 14 -0.82 -1.22 16.17
N HIS A 15 -1.19 -0.77 14.96
CA HIS A 15 -1.80 0.53 14.72
C HIS A 15 -3.34 0.51 14.74
N GLY A 16 -3.95 -0.63 15.09
CA GLY A 16 -5.39 -0.78 15.24
C GLY A 16 -6.14 -1.14 13.96
N ASP A 17 -5.44 -1.35 12.84
CA ASP A 17 -6.01 -1.84 11.58
C ASP A 17 -5.95 -3.37 11.56
N TYR A 18 -6.93 -4.02 12.20
CA TYR A 18 -6.93 -5.46 12.38
C TYR A 18 -7.25 -6.23 11.11
N PHE A 19 -6.37 -7.16 10.71
CA PHE A 19 -6.57 -7.98 9.53
C PHE A 19 -7.78 -8.92 9.67
N TYR A 20 -7.97 -9.52 10.85
CA TYR A 20 -9.06 -10.44 11.13
C TYR A 20 -10.26 -9.78 11.78
N LYS A 21 -11.45 -10.04 11.23
CA LYS A 21 -12.72 -9.70 11.85
C LYS A 21 -13.11 -10.79 12.83
N THR A 22 -13.01 -10.49 14.12
CA THR A 22 -13.29 -11.43 15.22
C THR A 22 -14.26 -10.82 16.21
N SER A 23 -14.67 -11.59 17.21
CA SER A 23 -15.46 -11.05 18.32
C SER A 23 -14.73 -9.96 19.12
N SER A 24 -13.40 -10.02 19.24
CA SER A 24 -12.58 -9.01 19.91
C SER A 24 -12.24 -7.82 19.02
N HIS A 25 -12.21 -8.02 17.70
CA HIS A 25 -11.94 -7.00 16.68
C HIS A 25 -13.06 -6.99 15.64
N PRO A 26 -14.28 -6.51 16.00
CA PRO A 26 -15.44 -6.56 15.11
C PRO A 26 -15.30 -5.68 13.87
N ASP A 27 -14.39 -4.71 13.89
CA ASP A 27 -14.07 -3.80 12.78
C ASP A 27 -12.93 -4.32 11.90
N GLY A 28 -12.42 -5.53 12.17
CA GLY A 28 -11.38 -6.14 11.33
C GLY A 28 -11.84 -6.42 9.90
N LEU A 29 -10.87 -6.60 9.00
CA LEU A 29 -11.12 -6.57 7.56
C LEU A 29 -11.79 -7.83 7.01
N PHE A 30 -11.26 -9.00 7.39
CA PHE A 30 -11.66 -10.29 6.80
C PHE A 30 -12.24 -11.20 7.88
N GLY A 31 -13.50 -11.57 7.73
CA GLY A 31 -14.18 -12.56 8.57
C GLY A 31 -13.88 -13.99 8.16
N ALA A 32 -14.13 -14.90 9.09
CA ALA A 32 -13.92 -16.34 8.93
C ALA A 32 -14.69 -16.95 7.74
N ASP A 33 -15.83 -16.38 7.34
CA ASP A 33 -16.70 -16.91 6.28
C ASP A 33 -16.73 -16.04 5.01
N ASP A 34 -15.87 -15.03 4.91
CA ASP A 34 -15.78 -14.14 3.76
C ASP A 34 -15.28 -14.85 2.50
N VAL A 35 -15.75 -14.39 1.34
CA VAL A 35 -15.18 -14.74 0.04
C VAL A 35 -14.26 -13.62 -0.39
N VAL A 36 -12.96 -13.87 -0.43
CA VAL A 36 -11.93 -12.86 -0.70
C VAL A 36 -11.37 -13.02 -2.11
N VAL A 37 -11.55 -12.02 -2.95
CA VAL A 37 -10.95 -11.95 -4.28
C VAL A 37 -9.61 -11.22 -4.19
N ILE A 38 -8.51 -11.92 -4.47
CA ILE A 38 -7.18 -11.33 -4.58
C ILE A 38 -6.95 -10.96 -6.04
N LYS A 39 -7.02 -9.66 -6.35
CA LYS A 39 -6.72 -9.11 -7.67
C LYS A 39 -5.22 -8.87 -7.81
N VAL A 40 -4.54 -9.84 -8.39
CA VAL A 40 -3.10 -9.77 -8.70
C VAL A 40 -2.86 -8.88 -9.94
N ASN A 41 -1.60 -8.58 -10.26
CA ASN A 41 -1.19 -7.91 -11.50
C ASN A 41 -0.35 -8.83 -12.39
N ASN A 42 -0.96 -9.36 -13.45
CA ASN A 42 -0.27 -10.20 -14.44
C ASN A 42 -0.54 -9.77 -15.88
N GLN A 43 -0.59 -8.45 -16.14
CA GLN A 43 -0.53 -7.96 -17.52
C GLN A 43 0.76 -8.46 -18.21
N TRP A 44 1.85 -8.58 -17.47
CA TRP A 44 3.14 -9.03 -17.97
C TRP A 44 3.68 -10.14 -17.06
N MET A 45 4.68 -10.86 -17.55
CA MET A 45 5.29 -12.03 -16.89
C MET A 45 6.53 -11.65 -16.08
N GLY A 46 7.18 -12.62 -15.43
CA GLY A 46 8.52 -12.43 -14.85
C GLY A 46 8.53 -11.47 -13.68
N ARG A 47 9.62 -10.70 -13.53
CA ARG A 47 9.73 -9.62 -12.52
C ARG A 47 8.78 -8.44 -12.74
N ASN A 48 7.83 -8.57 -13.67
CA ASN A 48 6.74 -7.64 -13.90
C ASN A 48 5.37 -8.26 -13.57
N SER A 49 5.28 -9.43 -12.93
CA SER A 49 4.05 -9.95 -12.34
C SER A 49 4.04 -9.79 -10.82
N THR A 50 2.86 -9.93 -10.20
CA THR A 50 2.78 -10.06 -8.73
C THR A 50 3.55 -11.29 -8.26
N ASN A 51 4.29 -11.15 -7.17
CA ASN A 51 5.05 -12.22 -6.56
C ASN A 51 4.13 -13.30 -5.95
N THR A 52 4.31 -14.54 -6.39
CA THR A 52 3.52 -15.70 -5.93
C THR A 52 3.82 -16.09 -4.47
N ASP A 53 4.99 -15.76 -3.92
CA ASP A 53 5.29 -15.95 -2.50
C ASP A 53 4.43 -15.03 -1.62
N ILE A 54 4.20 -13.78 -2.02
CA ILE A 54 3.29 -12.85 -1.33
C ILE A 54 1.86 -13.36 -1.40
N VAL A 55 1.41 -13.80 -2.59
CA VAL A 55 0.06 -14.38 -2.75
C VAL A 55 -0.13 -15.56 -1.80
N LYS A 56 0.86 -16.46 -1.74
CA LYS A 56 0.89 -17.59 -0.80
C LYS A 56 0.88 -17.11 0.66
N GLY A 57 1.57 -16.04 1.00
CA GLY A 57 1.55 -15.40 2.32
C GLY A 57 0.17 -14.86 2.71
N VAL A 58 -0.46 -14.10 1.80
CA VAL A 58 -1.80 -13.53 2.01
C VAL A 58 -2.85 -14.62 2.12
N VAL A 59 -2.83 -15.63 1.23
CA VAL A 59 -3.73 -16.79 1.33
C VAL A 59 -3.53 -17.51 2.66
N TYR A 60 -2.28 -17.73 3.08
CA TYR A 60 -1.96 -18.33 4.37
C TYR A 60 -2.56 -17.55 5.54
N ARG A 61 -2.41 -16.23 5.57
CA ARG A 61 -3.04 -15.39 6.62
C ARG A 61 -4.55 -15.53 6.60
N LEU A 62 -5.19 -15.44 5.43
CA LEU A 62 -6.66 -15.58 5.32
C LEU A 62 -7.15 -16.94 5.85
N VAL A 63 -6.56 -18.05 5.41
CA VAL A 63 -6.99 -19.39 5.84
C VAL A 63 -6.64 -19.71 7.30
N SER A 64 -5.68 -18.98 7.88
CA SER A 64 -5.29 -19.07 9.29
C SER A 64 -6.13 -18.18 10.21
N HIS A 65 -7.30 -17.72 9.76
CA HIS A 65 -8.22 -16.92 10.57
C HIS A 65 -8.42 -17.57 11.96
N PRO A 66 -8.30 -16.82 13.07
CA PRO A 66 -8.30 -17.39 14.43
C PRO A 66 -9.62 -18.09 14.79
N ASP A 67 -10.75 -17.62 14.25
CA ASP A 67 -12.05 -18.27 14.42
C ASP A 67 -12.29 -19.48 13.47
N GLY A 68 -11.30 -19.84 12.66
CA GLY A 68 -11.35 -20.92 11.66
C GLY A 68 -11.97 -20.47 10.34
N PHE A 69 -11.18 -20.47 9.26
CA PHE A 69 -11.64 -19.99 7.96
C PHE A 69 -12.51 -21.05 7.24
N VAL A 70 -13.75 -20.69 6.93
CA VAL A 70 -14.74 -21.48 6.18
C VAL A 70 -15.18 -20.79 4.89
N GLY A 71 -14.67 -19.58 4.64
CA GLY A 71 -14.87 -18.83 3.41
C GLY A 71 -14.10 -19.39 2.22
N ALA A 72 -13.87 -18.55 1.21
CA ALA A 72 -13.09 -18.92 0.03
C ALA A 72 -12.13 -17.82 -0.38
N VAL A 73 -11.01 -18.21 -1.00
CA VAL A 73 -10.03 -17.27 -1.57
C VAL A 73 -9.92 -17.49 -3.07
N ILE A 74 -10.15 -16.43 -3.83
CA ILE A 74 -10.18 -16.45 -5.30
C ILE A 74 -9.06 -15.56 -5.82
N ILE A 75 -8.04 -16.15 -6.45
CA ILE A 75 -7.02 -15.38 -7.16
C ILE A 75 -7.57 -15.05 -8.55
N ALA A 76 -7.64 -13.77 -8.90
CA ALA A 76 -8.30 -13.33 -10.13
C ALA A 76 -7.49 -12.30 -10.90
N GLU A 77 -7.53 -12.38 -12.23
CA GLU A 77 -6.87 -11.43 -13.14
C GLU A 77 -7.40 -11.59 -14.57
N ASN A 78 -7.46 -10.48 -15.32
CA ASN A 78 -7.81 -10.45 -16.73
C ASN A 78 -6.61 -10.32 -17.68
N ALA A 79 -5.43 -10.00 -17.14
CA ALA A 79 -4.14 -9.88 -17.83
C ALA A 79 -4.13 -8.88 -19.01
N GLN A 80 -5.18 -8.08 -19.15
CA GLN A 80 -5.44 -7.11 -20.22
C GLN A 80 -5.21 -7.69 -21.63
N GLY A 81 -5.44 -9.00 -21.80
CA GLY A 81 -5.21 -9.74 -23.05
C GLY A 81 -3.75 -9.86 -23.48
N GLN A 82 -2.79 -9.58 -22.58
CA GLN A 82 -1.35 -9.65 -22.86
C GLN A 82 -0.75 -10.99 -22.43
N ASN A 83 -1.33 -11.64 -21.42
CA ASN A 83 -0.84 -12.88 -20.86
C ASN A 83 -1.98 -13.86 -20.61
N SER A 84 -2.26 -14.73 -21.58
CA SER A 84 -3.34 -15.71 -21.49
C SER A 84 -3.05 -16.89 -20.56
N ASP A 85 -1.77 -17.13 -20.22
CA ASP A 85 -1.32 -18.26 -19.39
C ASP A 85 -0.75 -17.81 -18.03
N TRP A 86 -1.16 -16.62 -17.57
CA TRP A 86 -0.66 -16.00 -16.34
C TRP A 86 -0.72 -16.89 -15.09
N MET A 87 -1.60 -17.90 -15.10
CA MET A 87 -1.83 -18.83 -14.00
C MET A 87 -0.75 -19.92 -13.87
N ASN A 88 -0.12 -20.32 -14.98
CA ASN A 88 0.77 -21.48 -15.08
C ASN A 88 2.23 -21.12 -15.38
N GLU A 89 2.59 -19.84 -15.30
CA GLU A 89 3.94 -19.39 -15.66
C GLU A 89 5.02 -20.02 -14.79
N SER A 90 6.10 -20.47 -15.44
CA SER A 90 7.30 -21.04 -14.81
C SER A 90 8.44 -20.01 -14.64
N ASN A 91 8.11 -18.73 -14.78
CA ASN A 91 9.00 -17.60 -14.51
C ASN A 91 8.23 -16.54 -13.72
N SER A 92 7.73 -16.90 -12.55
CA SER A 92 6.99 -16.00 -11.67
C SER A 92 7.91 -15.00 -10.97
N ASN A 93 7.36 -13.88 -10.52
CA ASN A 93 8.06 -12.89 -9.72
C ASN A 93 8.36 -13.36 -8.28
N SER A 94 8.91 -14.55 -8.07
CA SER A 94 9.10 -15.12 -6.73
C SER A 94 10.55 -15.50 -6.45
N GLN A 95 10.85 -15.93 -5.22
CA GLN A 95 12.15 -16.51 -4.89
C GLN A 95 12.33 -17.85 -5.58
N PHE A 96 11.24 -18.63 -5.71
CA PHE A 96 11.18 -19.86 -6.47
C PHE A 96 10.45 -19.64 -7.79
N THR A 97 11.15 -19.09 -8.79
CA THR A 97 10.57 -18.62 -10.06
C THR A 97 9.74 -19.65 -10.83
N ASN A 98 9.91 -20.95 -10.56
CA ASN A 98 9.09 -21.99 -11.16
C ASN A 98 7.71 -22.16 -10.50
N GLN A 99 7.42 -21.48 -9.39
CA GLN A 99 6.16 -21.53 -8.66
C GLN A 99 5.09 -20.68 -9.36
N SER A 100 4.04 -21.33 -9.83
CA SER A 100 2.89 -20.71 -10.47
C SER A 100 1.74 -20.41 -9.49
N TYR A 101 0.80 -19.54 -9.88
CA TYR A 101 -0.43 -19.30 -9.09
C TYR A 101 -1.28 -20.57 -8.96
N GLN A 102 -1.27 -21.40 -10.02
CA GLN A 102 -1.99 -22.67 -10.04
C GLN A 102 -1.46 -23.64 -8.98
N GLU A 103 -0.14 -23.72 -8.81
CA GLU A 103 0.49 -24.55 -7.77
C GLU A 103 0.22 -24.01 -6.35
N VAL A 104 0.27 -22.68 -6.15
CA VAL A 104 -0.09 -22.06 -4.86
C VAL A 104 -1.53 -22.44 -4.49
N THR A 105 -2.45 -22.27 -5.44
CA THR A 105 -3.87 -22.61 -5.27
C THR A 105 -4.07 -24.09 -4.93
N GLN A 106 -3.40 -24.98 -5.68
CA GLN A 106 -3.49 -26.43 -5.48
C GLN A 106 -2.92 -26.87 -4.15
N ALA A 107 -1.86 -26.23 -3.64
CA ALA A 107 -1.30 -26.54 -2.33
C ALA A 107 -2.33 -26.32 -1.22
N PHE A 108 -2.96 -25.15 -1.16
CA PHE A 108 -4.00 -24.87 -0.15
C PHE A 108 -5.27 -25.70 -0.36
N ALA A 109 -5.68 -25.94 -1.61
CA ALA A 109 -6.80 -26.85 -1.88
C ALA A 109 -6.51 -28.28 -1.42
N GLY A 110 -5.27 -28.76 -1.56
CA GLY A 110 -4.81 -30.05 -1.06
C GLY A 110 -4.85 -30.17 0.47
N GLU A 111 -4.74 -29.05 1.17
CA GLU A 111 -4.93 -28.96 2.63
C GLU A 111 -6.41 -28.86 3.05
N GLY A 112 -7.34 -28.82 2.08
CA GLY A 112 -8.79 -28.80 2.32
C GLY A 112 -9.43 -27.42 2.30
N TYR A 113 -8.68 -26.35 2.03
CA TYR A 113 -9.24 -24.99 1.95
C TYR A 113 -9.94 -24.71 0.60
N HIS A 114 -10.88 -23.78 0.60
CA HIS A 114 -11.58 -23.34 -0.61
C HIS A 114 -10.80 -22.26 -1.35
N VAL A 115 -9.68 -22.64 -1.95
CA VAL A 115 -8.83 -21.74 -2.74
C VAL A 115 -8.89 -22.09 -4.22
N CYS A 116 -9.01 -21.09 -5.08
CA CYS A 116 -9.22 -21.26 -6.53
C CYS A 116 -8.70 -20.08 -7.34
N ILE A 117 -8.72 -20.24 -8.66
CA ILE A 117 -8.43 -19.19 -9.62
C ILE A 117 -9.69 -18.84 -10.42
N ALA A 118 -9.94 -17.56 -10.62
CA ALA A 118 -10.89 -17.04 -11.60
C ALA A 118 -10.15 -16.35 -12.75
N ASN A 119 -10.07 -17.02 -13.90
CA ASN A 119 -9.42 -16.47 -15.09
C ASN A 119 -10.33 -15.47 -15.81
N TRP A 120 -10.25 -14.20 -15.43
CA TRP A 120 -11.03 -13.14 -16.09
C TRP A 120 -10.58 -12.87 -17.52
N GLU A 121 -9.38 -13.31 -17.92
CA GLU A 121 -8.92 -13.17 -19.32
C GLU A 121 -9.90 -13.91 -20.23
N SER A 122 -10.25 -15.15 -19.88
CA SER A 122 -11.10 -16.03 -20.69
C SER A 122 -12.52 -15.51 -20.92
N ILE A 123 -12.99 -14.61 -20.05
CA ILE A 123 -14.32 -14.03 -20.10
C ILE A 123 -14.31 -12.54 -20.48
N ARG A 124 -13.12 -11.95 -20.71
CA ARG A 124 -12.97 -10.49 -20.87
C ARG A 124 -13.75 -9.91 -22.04
N SER A 125 -14.02 -10.70 -23.07
CA SER A 125 -14.78 -10.30 -24.25
C SER A 125 -16.25 -10.70 -24.20
N ASN A 126 -16.68 -11.44 -23.17
CA ASN A 126 -18.07 -11.86 -23.05
C ASN A 126 -18.86 -10.79 -22.30
N ILE A 127 -19.82 -10.14 -22.97
CA ILE A 127 -20.67 -9.12 -22.36
C ILE A 127 -21.99 -9.75 -21.95
N VAL A 128 -22.34 -9.60 -20.68
CA VAL A 128 -23.47 -10.28 -20.02
C VAL A 128 -24.29 -9.28 -19.21
N SER A 129 -25.49 -9.69 -18.80
CA SER A 129 -26.26 -9.02 -17.74
C SER A 129 -25.90 -9.62 -16.37
N ASP A 130 -26.35 -9.01 -15.27
CA ASP A 130 -26.09 -9.56 -13.93
C ASP A 130 -27.09 -10.68 -13.55
N TYR A 131 -26.82 -11.44 -12.49
CA TYR A 131 -27.58 -12.64 -12.14
C TYR A 131 -29.07 -12.37 -11.86
N ASN A 132 -29.40 -11.21 -11.31
CA ASN A 132 -30.78 -10.78 -11.06
C ASN A 132 -31.57 -10.48 -12.35
N ASP A 133 -30.88 -10.36 -13.49
CA ASP A 133 -31.48 -10.24 -14.82
C ASP A 133 -31.55 -11.60 -15.55
N TRP A 134 -31.46 -12.70 -14.81
CA TRP A 134 -31.56 -14.08 -15.29
C TRP A 134 -30.44 -14.53 -16.23
N ASP A 135 -29.30 -13.83 -16.19
CA ASP A 135 -28.11 -14.19 -16.95
C ASP A 135 -27.11 -14.93 -16.04
N ASN A 136 -26.90 -16.21 -16.32
CA ASN A 136 -25.96 -17.06 -15.58
C ASN A 136 -24.58 -17.18 -16.24
N ASP A 137 -24.35 -16.53 -17.39
CA ASP A 137 -23.12 -16.69 -18.15
C ASP A 137 -21.98 -15.90 -17.52
N ASN A 138 -20.76 -16.46 -17.53
CA ASN A 138 -19.59 -15.76 -17.03
C ASN A 138 -19.13 -14.69 -18.01
N GLY A 139 -18.92 -13.46 -17.55
CA GLY A 139 -18.59 -12.34 -18.43
C GLY A 139 -18.35 -11.04 -17.67
N TYR A 140 -18.41 -9.94 -18.41
CA TYR A 140 -18.39 -8.59 -17.87
C TYR A 140 -19.75 -7.94 -18.04
N VAL A 141 -20.28 -7.42 -16.94
CA VAL A 141 -21.44 -6.54 -16.97
C VAL A 141 -20.97 -5.13 -17.31
N LEU A 142 -21.67 -4.47 -18.23
CA LEU A 142 -21.37 -3.11 -18.65
C LEU A 142 -22.35 -2.12 -18.00
N GLU A 143 -21.82 -0.98 -17.55
CA GLU A 143 -22.59 0.06 -16.87
C GLU A 143 -22.31 1.42 -17.48
N ASP A 144 -23.35 2.25 -17.58
CA ASP A 144 -23.21 3.66 -17.95
C ASP A 144 -22.81 4.49 -16.73
N ALA A 145 -21.87 5.41 -16.93
CA ALA A 145 -21.24 6.13 -15.83
C ALA A 145 -22.03 7.34 -15.34
N ASP A 146 -22.96 7.87 -16.12
CA ASP A 146 -24.00 8.78 -15.69
C ASP A 146 -24.90 9.03 -16.90
N GLY A 147 -26.21 9.17 -16.73
CA GLY A 147 -27.15 9.40 -17.83
C GLY A 147 -26.97 10.76 -18.54
N SER A 148 -25.77 11.35 -18.51
CA SER A 148 -25.42 12.55 -19.27
C SER A 148 -25.45 12.24 -20.77
N MET A 149 -25.80 13.24 -21.59
CA MET A 149 -25.87 13.04 -23.04
C MET A 149 -24.50 12.71 -23.67
N GLU A 150 -23.40 13.06 -23.01
CA GLU A 150 -22.03 12.79 -23.46
C GLU A 150 -21.62 11.32 -23.20
N GLU A 151 -22.18 10.71 -22.15
CA GLU A 151 -21.89 9.32 -21.76
C GLU A 151 -22.99 8.31 -22.14
N GLN A 152 -24.16 8.80 -22.57
CA GLN A 152 -25.27 7.95 -22.92
C GLN A 152 -24.85 6.94 -24.00
N ASN A 153 -24.88 5.66 -23.65
CA ASN A 153 -24.51 4.51 -24.48
C ASN A 153 -23.00 4.22 -24.63
N HIS A 154 -22.11 4.90 -23.89
CA HIS A 154 -20.68 4.60 -23.97
C HIS A 154 -20.20 3.50 -23.01
N ARG A 155 -20.97 3.15 -21.97
CA ARG A 155 -20.75 1.96 -21.11
C ARG A 155 -19.30 1.72 -20.68
N ARG A 156 -18.69 2.74 -20.05
CA ARG A 156 -17.25 2.73 -19.67
C ARG A 156 -16.96 1.90 -18.44
N LEU A 157 -17.86 1.92 -17.47
CA LEU A 157 -17.76 1.09 -16.28
C LEU A 157 -18.07 -0.36 -16.65
N SER A 158 -17.34 -1.27 -16.04
CA SER A 158 -17.59 -2.70 -16.21
C SER A 158 -17.03 -3.48 -15.05
N TYR A 159 -17.55 -4.67 -14.82
CA TYR A 159 -17.05 -5.55 -13.78
C TYR A 159 -17.26 -7.02 -14.13
N PRO A 160 -16.37 -7.90 -13.66
CA PRO A 160 -16.52 -9.32 -13.92
C PRO A 160 -17.65 -9.90 -13.05
N LYS A 161 -18.45 -10.76 -13.68
CA LYS A 161 -19.47 -11.62 -13.10
C LYS A 161 -19.13 -13.06 -13.49
N PHE A 162 -18.95 -13.94 -12.52
CA PHE A 162 -18.45 -15.28 -12.80
C PHE A 162 -18.86 -16.31 -11.76
N GLN A 163 -19.07 -17.53 -12.24
CA GLN A 163 -19.21 -18.73 -11.45
C GLN A 163 -17.85 -19.43 -11.33
N VAL A 164 -17.50 -19.89 -10.13
CA VAL A 164 -16.24 -20.59 -9.86
C VAL A 164 -16.46 -21.72 -8.85
N ASN A 165 -15.72 -22.81 -9.00
CA ASN A 165 -15.64 -23.87 -7.99
C ASN A 165 -14.31 -23.76 -7.24
N CYS A 166 -14.38 -23.57 -5.93
CA CYS A 166 -13.23 -23.45 -5.06
C CYS A 166 -13.17 -24.65 -4.14
N ASN A 167 -12.56 -25.73 -4.65
CA ASN A 167 -12.39 -26.99 -3.94
C ASN A 167 -13.71 -27.50 -3.33
N GLY A 168 -14.73 -27.69 -4.18
CA GLY A 168 -16.05 -28.19 -3.76
C GLY A 168 -17.05 -27.10 -3.35
N MET A 169 -16.63 -25.85 -3.14
CA MET A 169 -17.55 -24.72 -2.95
C MET A 169 -17.88 -24.06 -4.28
N ASN A 170 -19.16 -24.08 -4.68
CA ASN A 170 -19.62 -23.36 -5.87
C ASN A 170 -20.05 -21.94 -5.49
N LEU A 171 -19.47 -20.94 -6.16
CA LEU A 171 -19.74 -19.53 -5.93
C LEU A 171 -20.23 -18.89 -7.22
N SER A 172 -21.22 -18.00 -7.10
CA SER A 172 -21.64 -17.08 -8.17
C SER A 172 -21.33 -15.67 -7.70
N VAL A 173 -20.36 -15.01 -8.34
CA VAL A 173 -19.78 -13.75 -7.88
C VAL A 173 -20.13 -12.64 -8.88
N SER A 174 -20.81 -11.59 -8.42
CA SER A 174 -20.87 -10.30 -9.12
C SER A 174 -19.96 -9.33 -8.37
N MET A 175 -18.90 -8.85 -9.01
CA MET A 175 -17.99 -7.95 -8.31
C MET A 175 -18.62 -6.61 -7.93
N LYS A 176 -19.76 -6.22 -8.50
CA LYS A 176 -20.55 -5.06 -8.05
C LYS A 176 -21.48 -5.45 -6.91
N GLN A 177 -22.29 -6.49 -7.10
CA GLN A 177 -23.44 -6.75 -6.24
C GLN A 177 -23.14 -7.66 -5.05
N GLY A 178 -22.11 -8.51 -5.12
CA GLY A 178 -21.79 -9.50 -4.09
C GLY A 178 -21.96 -10.95 -4.54
N LEU A 179 -22.15 -11.85 -3.56
CA LEU A 179 -22.36 -13.28 -3.79
C LEU A 179 -23.83 -13.58 -4.08
N TRP A 180 -24.12 -14.20 -5.21
CA TRP A 180 -25.47 -14.56 -5.61
C TRP A 180 -25.88 -15.94 -5.06
N ASN A 181 -27.02 -16.00 -4.36
CA ASN A 181 -27.56 -17.25 -3.80
C ASN A 181 -28.73 -17.86 -4.62
N GLY A 182 -29.06 -17.28 -5.78
CA GLY A 182 -30.25 -17.65 -6.56
C GLY A 182 -31.45 -16.71 -6.38
N SER A 183 -31.40 -15.80 -5.41
CA SER A 183 -32.50 -14.87 -5.12
C SER A 183 -32.04 -13.47 -4.70
N THR A 184 -30.99 -13.37 -3.91
CA THR A 184 -30.43 -12.11 -3.41
C THR A 184 -28.91 -12.13 -3.49
N PHE A 185 -28.32 -10.94 -3.45
CA PHE A 185 -26.88 -10.79 -3.29
C PHE A 185 -26.50 -10.60 -1.83
N ASP A 186 -25.36 -11.18 -1.45
CA ASP A 186 -24.65 -10.90 -0.21
C ASP A 186 -23.37 -10.12 -0.53
N ASP A 187 -23.47 -8.80 -0.40
CA ASP A 187 -22.36 -7.87 -0.62
C ASP A 187 -21.36 -7.87 0.54
N ALA A 188 -21.84 -8.04 1.77
CA ALA A 188 -21.04 -7.87 2.97
C ALA A 188 -19.91 -8.91 3.08
N ARG A 189 -20.17 -10.13 2.59
CA ARG A 189 -19.22 -11.25 2.56
C ARG A 189 -18.24 -11.23 1.38
N LEU A 190 -18.45 -10.40 0.35
CA LEU A 190 -17.53 -10.32 -0.77
C LEU A 190 -16.45 -9.27 -0.49
N LYS A 191 -15.22 -9.73 -0.30
CA LYS A 191 -14.04 -8.89 -0.04
C LYS A 191 -13.10 -8.87 -1.23
N MET A 192 -12.28 -7.83 -1.32
CA MET A 192 -11.27 -7.69 -2.35
C MET A 192 -9.95 -7.19 -1.77
N ILE A 193 -8.87 -7.91 -2.07
CA ILE A 193 -7.49 -7.46 -1.87
C ILE A 193 -6.93 -7.07 -3.25
N ASN A 194 -6.45 -5.85 -3.39
CA ASN A 194 -5.73 -5.41 -4.59
C ASN A 194 -4.23 -5.62 -4.36
N LEU A 195 -3.59 -6.47 -5.16
CA LEU A 195 -2.22 -6.92 -4.95
C LEU A 195 -1.33 -6.65 -6.19
N PRO A 196 -1.06 -5.37 -6.54
CA PRO A 196 -0.16 -5.02 -7.65
C PRO A 196 1.32 -5.30 -7.37
N VAL A 197 2.07 -5.50 -8.45
CA VAL A 197 3.55 -5.34 -8.46
C VAL A 197 3.94 -3.90 -8.75
N LEU A 198 4.96 -3.40 -8.05
CA LEU A 198 5.57 -2.10 -8.30
C LEU A 198 6.59 -2.19 -9.44
N LYS A 199 6.38 -1.41 -10.50
CA LYS A 199 7.29 -1.31 -11.65
C LYS A 199 7.06 -0.02 -12.42
N ARG A 200 8.07 0.40 -13.19
CA ARG A 200 7.89 1.42 -14.24
C ARG A 200 6.92 0.91 -15.30
N HIS A 201 6.17 1.82 -15.90
CA HIS A 201 5.27 1.47 -16.99
C HIS A 201 5.20 2.59 -18.01
N ASN A 202 5.27 2.28 -19.30
CA ASN A 202 5.50 3.29 -20.35
C ASN A 202 4.52 4.47 -20.28
N SER A 203 3.22 4.23 -20.43
CA SER A 203 2.20 5.30 -20.49
C SER A 203 1.56 5.60 -19.13
N ALA A 204 1.65 4.67 -18.18
CA ALA A 204 1.17 4.87 -16.82
C ALA A 204 2.20 5.49 -15.89
N TRP A 205 3.47 5.49 -16.31
CA TRP A 205 4.69 5.79 -15.57
C TRP A 205 4.99 4.85 -14.40
N ALA A 206 3.97 4.50 -13.62
CA ALA A 206 4.05 3.49 -12.58
C ALA A 206 2.89 2.49 -12.69
N THR A 207 3.17 1.21 -12.44
CA THR A 207 2.15 0.23 -12.08
C THR A 207 2.15 0.06 -10.58
N ILE A 208 1.05 0.46 -9.95
CA ILE A 208 0.78 0.29 -8.51
C ILE A 208 -0.73 -0.03 -8.36
N SER A 209 -1.41 0.43 -7.31
CA SER A 209 -2.77 0.05 -6.94
C SER A 209 -3.80 0.54 -7.93
N ILE A 210 -3.79 1.83 -8.29
CA ILE A 210 -4.80 2.42 -9.19
C ILE A 210 -4.67 1.83 -10.59
N LYS A 211 -3.44 1.66 -11.07
CA LYS A 211 -3.23 1.06 -12.40
C LYS A 211 -3.73 -0.39 -12.43
N ASN A 212 -3.64 -1.14 -11.33
CA ASN A 212 -4.10 -2.54 -11.33
C ASN A 212 -5.62 -2.69 -11.50
N TYR A 213 -6.40 -1.66 -11.12
CA TYR A 213 -7.83 -1.59 -11.40
C TYR A 213 -8.15 -1.57 -12.90
N LEU A 214 -7.20 -1.22 -13.77
CA LEU A 214 -7.44 -1.35 -15.22
C LEU A 214 -7.67 -2.80 -15.64
N GLY A 215 -7.10 -3.78 -14.93
CA GLY A 215 -7.38 -5.21 -15.12
C GLY A 215 -8.73 -5.67 -14.54
N PHE A 216 -9.41 -4.78 -13.82
CA PHE A 216 -10.78 -4.98 -13.35
C PHE A 216 -11.82 -4.54 -14.40
N ILE A 217 -11.42 -3.69 -15.35
CA ILE A 217 -12.27 -3.16 -16.41
C ILE A 217 -12.01 -3.95 -17.68
N THR A 218 -13.05 -4.39 -18.38
CA THR A 218 -12.84 -4.98 -19.71
C THR A 218 -12.46 -3.89 -20.71
N THR A 219 -11.46 -4.16 -21.54
CA THR A 219 -11.07 -3.30 -22.68
C THR A 219 -11.62 -3.81 -24.01
N TYR A 220 -12.56 -4.77 -23.96
CA TYR A 220 -13.26 -5.27 -25.14
C TYR A 220 -14.05 -4.17 -25.85
N ASP A 221 -14.26 -4.37 -27.15
CA ASP A 221 -14.99 -3.49 -28.07
C ASP A 221 -14.45 -2.05 -28.10
N VAL A 222 -13.16 -1.93 -28.43
CA VAL A 222 -12.43 -0.64 -28.46
C VAL A 222 -13.11 0.40 -29.36
N GLY A 223 -13.66 0.00 -30.50
CA GLY A 223 -14.27 0.92 -31.46
C GLY A 223 -15.59 1.53 -30.95
N VAL A 224 -16.42 0.75 -30.28
CA VAL A 224 -17.72 1.22 -29.79
C VAL A 224 -17.59 1.88 -28.42
N ARG A 225 -16.95 1.19 -27.47
CA ARG A 225 -16.88 1.66 -26.08
C ARG A 225 -15.85 2.75 -25.89
N TRP A 226 -14.79 2.76 -26.69
CA TRP A 226 -13.66 3.64 -26.48
C TRP A 226 -13.36 4.51 -27.70
N VAL A 227 -14.14 4.46 -28.77
CA VAL A 227 -13.91 5.20 -30.04
C VAL A 227 -12.64 4.78 -30.79
N SER A 228 -11.49 4.74 -30.12
CA SER A 228 -10.21 4.30 -30.66
C SER A 228 -9.27 3.78 -29.55
N PRO A 229 -8.21 3.03 -29.89
CA PRO A 229 -7.21 2.60 -28.91
C PRO A 229 -6.58 3.75 -28.11
N GLY A 230 -6.31 4.89 -28.74
CA GLY A 230 -5.75 6.07 -28.06
C GLY A 230 -6.74 6.71 -27.09
N TYR A 231 -8.01 6.83 -27.50
CA TYR A 231 -9.06 7.35 -26.61
C TYR A 231 -9.20 6.50 -25.35
N LYS A 232 -9.11 5.17 -25.45
CA LYS A 232 -9.20 4.26 -24.31
C LYS A 232 -8.28 4.68 -23.15
N HIS A 233 -7.03 5.08 -23.45
CA HIS A 233 -6.09 5.55 -22.44
C HIS A 233 -6.55 6.88 -21.79
N CYS A 234 -7.18 7.79 -22.55
CA CYS A 234 -7.76 9.02 -22.00
C CYS A 234 -8.74 8.71 -20.86
N TRP A 235 -9.59 7.69 -21.00
CA TRP A 235 -10.57 7.34 -19.97
C TRP A 235 -9.95 6.58 -18.80
N LEU A 236 -9.09 5.60 -19.11
CA LEU A 236 -8.48 4.75 -18.09
C LEU A 236 -7.49 5.53 -17.21
N MET A 237 -6.80 6.52 -17.79
CA MET A 237 -5.67 7.22 -17.15
C MET A 237 -5.90 8.72 -16.98
N GLY A 238 -6.91 9.30 -17.64
CA GLY A 238 -7.07 10.75 -17.68
C GLY A 238 -5.99 11.45 -18.52
N GLN A 239 -5.30 10.74 -19.43
CA GLN A 239 -4.18 11.30 -20.22
C GLN A 239 -3.85 10.56 -21.53
N MET A 240 -3.06 11.21 -22.40
CA MET A 240 -2.66 10.78 -23.76
C MET A 240 -1.48 9.80 -23.80
N ASP A 241 -1.49 8.87 -24.76
CA ASP A 241 -0.28 8.36 -25.41
C ASP A 241 -0.36 8.80 -26.88
N ASN A 242 0.47 9.78 -27.26
CA ASN A 242 0.83 10.18 -28.64
C ASN A 242 -0.27 10.33 -29.72
N SER A 243 -1.54 10.54 -29.38
CA SER A 243 -2.58 10.89 -30.35
C SER A 243 -3.45 12.02 -29.80
N ASP A 244 -3.58 13.11 -30.55
CA ASP A 244 -4.21 14.40 -30.24
C ASP A 244 -5.74 14.34 -29.94
N ASN A 245 -6.24 13.25 -29.37
CA ASN A 245 -7.67 12.93 -29.35
C ASN A 245 -8.34 13.12 -27.97
N CYS A 246 -7.62 13.16 -26.83
CA CYS A 246 -8.28 13.38 -25.54
C CYS A 246 -8.91 14.78 -25.46
N ASN A 247 -10.11 14.89 -24.89
CA ASN A 247 -10.75 16.18 -24.60
C ASN A 247 -10.66 16.48 -23.08
N THR A 248 -11.03 17.69 -22.67
CA THR A 248 -11.07 18.06 -21.24
C THR A 248 -11.97 17.12 -20.43
N TYR A 249 -13.09 16.69 -21.02
CA TYR A 249 -14.05 15.80 -20.38
C TYR A 249 -13.43 14.44 -19.98
N THR A 250 -12.70 13.78 -20.89
CA THR A 250 -12.07 12.48 -20.64
C THR A 250 -10.95 12.57 -19.60
N ASN A 251 -10.26 13.71 -19.56
CA ASN A 251 -9.17 13.93 -18.61
C ASN A 251 -9.72 14.03 -17.18
N GLU A 252 -10.84 14.72 -16.99
CA GLU A 252 -11.48 14.89 -15.68
C GLU A 252 -12.44 13.75 -15.32
N TYR A 253 -12.54 12.72 -16.17
CA TYR A 253 -13.54 11.69 -16.00
C TYR A 253 -13.30 10.81 -14.77
N GLY A 254 -12.03 10.49 -14.48
CA GLY A 254 -11.60 9.72 -13.31
C GLY A 254 -12.21 8.31 -13.25
N LEU A 255 -12.11 7.54 -14.34
CA LEU A 255 -12.79 6.24 -14.49
C LEU A 255 -12.49 5.25 -13.36
N VAL A 256 -11.24 5.18 -12.90
CA VAL A 256 -10.86 4.27 -11.81
C VAL A 256 -11.45 4.74 -10.49
N GLY A 257 -11.48 6.06 -10.25
CA GLY A 257 -12.21 6.64 -9.12
C GLY A 257 -13.69 6.23 -9.12
N ARG A 258 -14.37 6.36 -10.26
CA ARG A 258 -15.77 5.91 -10.43
C ARG A 258 -15.95 4.40 -10.23
N GLN A 259 -14.98 3.61 -10.70
CA GLN A 259 -14.98 2.16 -10.54
C GLN A 259 -14.94 1.78 -9.06
N MET A 260 -14.08 2.44 -8.28
CA MET A 260 -13.96 2.20 -6.84
C MET A 260 -15.22 2.63 -6.07
N SER A 261 -15.80 3.79 -6.40
CA SER A 261 -16.97 4.34 -5.69
C SER A 261 -18.29 3.62 -6.00
N ARG A 262 -18.46 3.13 -7.24
CA ARG A 262 -19.76 2.59 -7.70
C ARG A 262 -19.81 1.07 -7.83
N ILE A 263 -18.66 0.43 -7.92
CA ILE A 263 -18.57 -1.00 -8.20
C ILE A 263 -17.97 -1.73 -7.01
N ARG A 264 -16.66 -1.62 -6.81
CA ARG A 264 -15.98 -2.18 -5.65
C ARG A 264 -14.63 -1.53 -5.46
N ARG A 265 -14.41 -0.98 -4.27
CA ARG A 265 -13.08 -0.65 -3.76
C ARG A 265 -12.54 -1.85 -2.99
N ALA A 266 -11.22 -2.04 -3.06
CA ALA A 266 -10.54 -3.07 -2.32
C ALA A 266 -10.60 -2.74 -0.83
N ASP A 267 -10.87 -3.74 0.00
CA ASP A 267 -10.81 -3.63 1.45
C ASP A 267 -9.36 -3.38 1.89
N LEU A 268 -8.38 -3.89 1.13
CA LEU A 268 -6.95 -3.69 1.39
C LEU A 268 -6.17 -3.64 0.08
N ASN A 269 -5.26 -2.67 -0.04
CA ASN A 269 -4.23 -2.66 -1.07
C ASN A 269 -2.92 -3.14 -0.46
N ILE A 270 -2.24 -4.08 -1.13
CA ILE A 270 -0.90 -4.52 -0.78
C ILE A 270 -0.02 -4.37 -2.02
N VAL A 271 1.06 -3.60 -1.94
CA VAL A 271 1.97 -3.39 -3.07
C VAL A 271 3.19 -4.28 -2.91
N ASP A 272 3.40 -5.16 -3.89
CA ASP A 272 4.60 -5.96 -4.04
C ASP A 272 5.73 -5.10 -4.60
N ALA A 273 6.66 -4.71 -3.74
CA ALA A 273 7.90 -4.03 -4.09
C ALA A 273 9.13 -4.86 -3.69
N ILE A 274 9.00 -6.19 -3.65
CA ILE A 274 10.13 -7.08 -3.33
C ILE A 274 11.13 -7.06 -4.49
N TRP A 275 10.62 -7.19 -5.72
CA TRP A 275 11.39 -7.02 -6.95
C TRP A 275 10.76 -5.91 -7.78
N VAL A 276 11.47 -4.80 -7.91
CA VAL A 276 10.98 -3.61 -8.64
C VAL A 276 11.75 -3.48 -9.94
N ASN A 277 11.04 -3.46 -11.07
CA ASN A 277 11.63 -3.17 -12.38
C ASN A 277 11.57 -1.65 -12.67
N PRO A 278 12.70 -0.93 -12.65
CA PRO A 278 12.72 0.51 -12.93
C PRO A 278 12.84 0.82 -14.43
N ARG A 279 13.09 -0.18 -15.28
CA ARG A 279 13.28 0.04 -16.71
C ARG A 279 11.98 0.12 -17.48
N ASP A 280 11.12 -0.87 -17.30
CA ASP A 280 9.91 -1.01 -18.10
C ASP A 280 8.87 -1.92 -17.42
N ASN A 281 7.75 -2.13 -18.12
CA ASN A 281 6.65 -2.96 -17.63
C ASN A 281 6.61 -4.38 -18.19
N ALA A 282 7.26 -4.68 -19.32
CA ALA A 282 7.00 -5.91 -20.08
C ALA A 282 8.22 -6.83 -20.16
N GLY A 283 9.41 -6.28 -20.39
CA GLY A 283 10.66 -7.00 -20.55
C GLY A 283 11.66 -6.72 -19.43
N TRP A 284 12.94 -6.77 -19.79
CA TRP A 284 14.10 -6.39 -18.96
C TRP A 284 14.08 -6.92 -17.52
N HIS A 285 13.55 -8.12 -17.31
CA HIS A 285 13.40 -8.71 -15.97
C HIS A 285 14.72 -8.80 -15.18
N GLY A 286 15.87 -8.89 -15.88
CA GLY A 286 17.20 -8.88 -15.26
C GLY A 286 17.63 -7.54 -14.68
N GLU A 287 16.91 -6.45 -14.96
CA GLU A 287 17.17 -5.12 -14.37
C GLU A 287 16.30 -4.84 -13.15
N ALA A 288 15.38 -5.75 -12.81
CA ALA A 288 14.64 -5.65 -11.56
C ALA A 288 15.59 -5.70 -10.37
N GLN A 289 15.43 -4.76 -9.45
CA GLN A 289 16.19 -4.70 -8.21
C GLN A 289 15.38 -5.32 -7.08
N ARG A 290 16.04 -6.12 -6.28
CA ARG A 290 15.46 -6.66 -5.06
C ARG A 290 15.53 -5.59 -3.98
N LEU A 291 14.37 -5.16 -3.48
CA LEU A 291 14.25 -4.19 -2.39
C LEU A 291 13.61 -4.80 -1.13
N ASP A 292 12.98 -5.98 -1.26
CA ASP A 292 12.31 -6.67 -0.15
C ASP A 292 11.29 -5.80 0.59
N VAL A 293 10.56 -4.94 -0.14
CA VAL A 293 9.54 -4.04 0.42
C VAL A 293 8.13 -4.52 0.11
N LEU A 294 7.26 -4.47 1.11
CA LEU A 294 5.82 -4.56 0.99
C LEU A 294 5.18 -3.32 1.58
N LEU A 295 4.14 -2.82 0.93
CA LEU A 295 3.34 -1.72 1.45
C LEU A 295 1.89 -2.15 1.58
N SER A 296 1.17 -1.61 2.57
CA SER A 296 -0.29 -1.75 2.62
C SER A 296 -1.00 -0.45 2.98
N SER A 297 -2.22 -0.30 2.47
CA SER A 297 -3.14 0.76 2.86
C SER A 297 -4.59 0.45 2.46
N HIS A 298 -5.54 0.99 3.21
CA HIS A 298 -6.95 1.11 2.79
C HIS A 298 -7.14 2.13 1.67
N ASP A 299 -6.20 3.06 1.54
CA ASP A 299 -6.23 4.12 0.55
C ASP A 299 -5.30 3.80 -0.64
N PRO A 300 -5.84 3.47 -1.82
CA PRO A 300 -5.03 3.18 -2.99
C PRO A 300 -4.23 4.39 -3.50
N PHE A 301 -4.66 5.62 -3.19
CA PHE A 301 -3.97 6.84 -3.62
C PHE A 301 -2.76 7.14 -2.71
N ALA A 302 -2.91 6.95 -1.39
CA ALA A 302 -1.80 7.13 -0.46
C ALA A 302 -0.68 6.11 -0.69
N VAL A 303 -1.01 4.81 -0.85
CA VAL A 303 0.01 3.78 -1.10
C VAL A 303 0.68 3.95 -2.45
N ASP A 304 -0.05 4.41 -3.48
CA ASP A 304 0.53 4.70 -4.79
C ASP A 304 1.47 5.91 -4.72
N TYR A 305 1.06 6.98 -4.03
CA TYR A 305 1.92 8.13 -3.78
C TYR A 305 3.21 7.68 -3.12
N TYR A 306 3.10 7.01 -1.97
CA TYR A 306 4.26 6.56 -1.21
C TYR A 306 5.19 5.68 -2.05
N ALA A 307 4.66 4.62 -2.67
CA ALA A 307 5.47 3.69 -3.46
C ALA A 307 6.14 4.39 -4.66
N SER A 308 5.47 5.35 -5.29
CA SER A 308 6.04 6.09 -6.41
C SER A 308 7.17 7.05 -6.02
N ASP A 309 7.03 7.72 -4.88
CA ASP A 309 7.92 8.79 -4.44
C ASP A 309 9.12 8.29 -3.64
N TYR A 310 8.93 7.24 -2.84
CA TYR A 310 9.95 6.75 -1.92
C TYR A 310 10.66 5.50 -2.42
N ILE A 311 10.12 4.83 -3.44
CA ILE A 311 10.69 3.60 -3.98
C ILE A 311 11.00 3.74 -5.46
N LEU A 312 9.96 3.83 -6.32
CA LEU A 312 10.15 3.71 -7.77
C LEU A 312 10.91 4.89 -8.38
N GLY A 313 10.50 6.14 -8.09
CA GLY A 313 11.15 7.34 -8.61
C GLY A 313 12.64 7.41 -8.25
N PRO A 314 13.02 7.28 -6.95
CA PRO A 314 14.41 7.22 -6.54
C PRO A 314 15.20 6.09 -7.19
N LEU A 315 14.59 4.91 -7.36
CA LEU A 315 15.23 3.78 -8.02
C LEU A 315 15.52 4.07 -9.50
N ILE A 316 14.54 4.62 -10.23
CA ILE A 316 14.72 5.03 -11.64
C ILE A 316 15.84 6.06 -11.73
N HIS A 317 15.85 7.08 -10.86
CA HIS A 317 16.89 8.11 -10.87
C HIS A 317 18.28 7.53 -10.61
N THR A 318 18.38 6.58 -9.68
CA THR A 318 19.64 5.93 -9.31
C THR A 318 20.19 5.07 -10.46
N MET A 319 19.32 4.30 -11.11
CA MET A 319 19.74 3.39 -12.18
C MET A 319 19.88 4.06 -13.54
N TYR A 320 19.09 5.11 -13.80
CA TYR A 320 19.05 5.84 -15.07
C TYR A 320 19.13 7.36 -14.81
N PRO A 321 20.25 7.87 -14.27
CA PRO A 321 20.38 9.28 -13.89
C PRO A 321 20.32 10.26 -15.07
N SER A 322 20.56 9.77 -16.29
CA SER A 322 20.41 10.54 -17.53
C SER A 322 18.98 10.62 -18.05
N GLU A 323 18.04 9.84 -17.47
CA GLU A 323 16.63 9.90 -17.83
C GLU A 323 15.90 10.89 -16.89
N PRO A 324 15.47 12.08 -17.37
CA PRO A 324 14.73 13.04 -16.55
C PRO A 324 13.33 12.53 -16.15
N ASP A 325 12.92 11.40 -16.74
CA ASP A 325 11.60 10.80 -16.69
C ASP A 325 11.21 10.20 -15.32
N TYR A 326 12.16 10.01 -14.39
CA TYR A 326 11.82 9.50 -13.05
C TYR A 326 10.78 10.39 -12.33
N GLN A 327 10.82 11.70 -12.57
CA GLN A 327 9.85 12.65 -12.03
C GLN A 327 8.43 12.39 -12.54
N GLN A 328 8.30 11.85 -13.76
CA GLN A 328 6.98 11.51 -14.33
C GLN A 328 6.32 10.32 -13.64
N ALA A 329 7.12 9.46 -13.01
CA ALA A 329 6.64 8.35 -12.20
C ALA A 329 6.27 8.76 -10.78
N MET A 330 6.70 9.94 -10.28
CA MET A 330 6.46 10.37 -8.91
C MET A 330 5.14 11.14 -8.76
N ALA A 331 4.38 10.83 -7.73
CA ALA A 331 3.15 11.53 -7.40
C ALA A 331 3.38 12.91 -6.76
N SER A 332 4.55 13.23 -6.20
CA SER A 332 4.84 14.61 -5.74
C SER A 332 5.18 15.60 -6.86
N THR A 333 5.46 15.11 -8.07
CA THR A 333 5.84 16.01 -9.17
C THR A 333 4.59 16.68 -9.72
N HIS A 334 4.36 17.93 -9.34
CA HIS A 334 3.25 18.75 -9.86
C HIS A 334 3.36 18.88 -11.38
N GLY A 335 2.27 18.61 -12.10
CA GLY A 335 2.25 18.51 -13.56
C GLY A 335 2.88 17.24 -14.13
N GLY A 336 3.35 16.32 -13.30
CA GLY A 336 3.82 15.00 -13.71
C GLY A 336 2.67 14.11 -14.22
N TRP A 337 3.00 13.12 -15.05
CA TRP A 337 1.99 12.22 -15.61
C TRP A 337 1.35 11.32 -14.55
N PHE A 338 2.14 10.65 -13.70
CA PHE A 338 1.58 9.80 -12.65
C PHE A 338 0.71 10.62 -11.67
N ARG A 339 1.18 11.80 -11.28
CA ARG A 339 0.42 12.80 -10.51
C ARG A 339 -0.94 13.10 -11.15
N THR A 340 -0.99 13.32 -12.46
CA THR A 340 -2.24 13.65 -13.17
C THR A 340 -3.26 12.51 -13.08
N ILE A 341 -2.81 11.26 -13.25
CA ILE A 341 -3.66 10.07 -13.09
C ILE A 341 -4.25 10.01 -11.67
N GLN A 342 -3.41 10.25 -10.65
CA GLN A 342 -3.83 10.29 -9.24
C GLN A 342 -4.89 11.37 -8.99
N LEU A 343 -4.59 12.62 -9.39
CA LEU A 343 -5.46 13.78 -9.19
C LEU A 343 -6.85 13.58 -9.79
N ASN A 344 -6.92 13.14 -11.04
CA ASN A 344 -8.18 12.98 -11.75
C ASN A 344 -9.06 11.90 -11.08
N ASN A 345 -8.45 10.81 -10.64
CA ASN A 345 -9.17 9.71 -10.01
C ASN A 345 -9.54 9.99 -8.56
N VAL A 346 -8.68 10.64 -7.77
CA VAL A 346 -9.00 10.98 -6.36
C VAL A 346 -10.06 12.08 -6.29
N ALA A 347 -9.97 13.09 -7.15
CA ALA A 347 -10.96 14.16 -7.23
C ALA A 347 -12.33 13.58 -7.61
N ARG A 348 -12.37 12.67 -8.60
CA ARG A 348 -13.61 12.00 -9.00
C ARG A 348 -14.16 11.11 -7.90
N LEU A 349 -13.34 10.26 -7.28
CA LEU A 349 -13.72 9.38 -6.18
C LEU A 349 -14.39 10.18 -5.04
N ARG A 350 -13.76 11.29 -4.64
CA ARG A 350 -14.27 12.19 -3.59
C ARG A 350 -15.55 12.89 -4.00
N ALA A 351 -15.68 13.31 -5.27
CA ALA A 351 -16.91 13.88 -5.80
C ALA A 351 -18.09 12.89 -5.76
N GLU A 352 -17.83 11.59 -5.70
CA GLU A 352 -18.83 10.53 -5.53
C GLU A 352 -19.07 10.13 -4.08
N GLY A 353 -18.47 10.85 -3.12
CA GLY A 353 -18.77 10.74 -1.69
C GLY A 353 -17.81 9.88 -0.87
N VAL A 354 -16.82 9.24 -1.50
CA VAL A 354 -15.79 8.46 -0.80
C VAL A 354 -14.66 9.41 -0.38
N THR A 355 -14.56 9.68 0.93
CA THR A 355 -13.72 10.77 1.47
C THR A 355 -12.62 10.30 2.42
N ASP A 356 -12.55 9.00 2.69
CA ASP A 356 -11.56 8.29 3.51
C ASP A 356 -10.26 7.99 2.75
N THR A 357 -9.93 8.85 1.79
CA THR A 357 -8.66 8.84 1.04
C THR A 357 -7.93 10.17 1.24
N ILE A 358 -6.63 10.17 0.97
CA ILE A 358 -5.77 11.35 0.94
C ILE A 358 -6.41 12.42 0.06
N ASN A 359 -6.42 13.64 0.56
CA ASN A 359 -6.71 14.80 -0.25
C ASN A 359 -5.45 15.19 -1.00
N MET A 360 -5.51 15.12 -2.33
CA MET A 360 -4.42 15.53 -3.19
C MET A 360 -4.88 16.64 -4.14
N THR A 361 -4.16 17.75 -4.16
CA THR A 361 -4.35 18.85 -5.12
C THR A 361 -3.02 19.56 -5.32
N ASP A 362 -2.81 20.16 -6.50
CA ASP A 362 -1.60 20.95 -6.75
C ASP A 362 -1.54 22.27 -5.95
N THR A 363 -2.55 22.56 -5.12
CA THR A 363 -2.54 23.69 -4.17
C THR A 363 -2.01 23.31 -2.79
N LEU A 364 -1.93 22.01 -2.48
CA LEU A 364 -1.33 21.54 -1.25
C LEU A 364 0.19 21.47 -1.41
N SER A 365 0.90 21.69 -0.30
CA SER A 365 2.33 21.38 -0.23
C SER A 365 2.55 19.89 -0.05
N PHE A 366 3.74 19.43 -0.44
CA PHE A 366 4.17 18.05 -0.24
C PHE A 366 3.99 17.57 1.20
N ASP A 367 4.37 18.39 2.20
CA ASP A 367 4.24 18.01 3.60
C ASP A 367 2.76 17.86 4.02
N GLN A 368 1.87 18.72 3.53
CA GLN A 368 0.42 18.61 3.80
C GLN A 368 -0.18 17.33 3.20
N GLU A 369 0.29 16.89 2.04
CA GLU A 369 -0.11 15.61 1.46
C GLU A 369 0.50 14.45 2.26
N ARG A 370 1.79 14.51 2.58
CA ARG A 370 2.52 13.48 3.34
C ARG A 370 1.94 13.22 4.73
N PHE A 371 1.49 14.25 5.46
CA PHE A 371 0.89 14.09 6.79
C PHE A 371 -0.44 13.32 6.78
N GLN A 372 -1.02 13.06 5.61
CA GLN A 372 -2.24 12.27 5.46
C GLN A 372 -1.95 10.78 5.18
N PHE A 373 -0.69 10.38 4.98
CA PHE A 373 -0.35 9.00 4.64
C PHE A 373 -0.75 8.03 5.76
N ASN A 374 -1.51 7.03 5.36
CA ASN A 374 -1.89 5.84 6.13
C ASN A 374 -1.31 4.60 5.44
N VAL A 375 0.00 4.59 5.23
CA VAL A 375 0.73 3.53 4.53
C VAL A 375 1.61 2.79 5.50
N TYR A 376 1.38 1.49 5.62
CA TYR A 376 2.26 0.59 6.35
C TYR A 376 3.34 0.08 5.42
N VAL A 377 4.58 0.02 5.92
CA VAL A 377 5.74 -0.41 5.14
C VAL A 377 6.47 -1.48 5.92
N SER A 378 6.57 -2.66 5.33
CA SER A 378 7.44 -3.74 5.78
C SER A 378 8.56 -3.85 4.76
N ASP A 379 9.76 -3.38 5.07
CA ASP A 379 10.94 -3.60 4.24
C ASP A 379 11.94 -4.52 4.97
N ALA A 380 12.97 -5.03 4.29
CA ALA A 380 14.00 -5.84 4.93
C ALA A 380 14.98 -5.04 5.81
N ASP A 381 14.96 -3.71 5.74
CA ASP A 381 15.79 -2.80 6.56
C ASP A 381 15.08 -2.41 7.88
N GLN A 382 13.74 -2.49 7.91
CA GLN A 382 12.89 -2.68 9.05
C GLN A 382 13.20 -4.09 9.47
N VAL A 383 14.17 -4.23 10.37
CA VAL A 383 14.63 -5.51 10.88
C VAL A 383 13.44 -6.27 11.45
N THR A 384 12.76 -7.04 10.61
CA THR A 384 11.79 -8.03 11.07
C THR A 384 12.60 -8.98 11.94
N SER A 385 12.16 -9.09 13.19
CA SER A 385 12.90 -9.65 14.31
C SER A 385 13.84 -10.81 13.93
N PRO A 386 15.04 -10.85 14.56
CA PRO A 386 15.35 -10.12 15.79
C PRO A 386 16.10 -8.82 15.51
N TYR A 387 15.47 -7.68 15.82
CA TYR A 387 16.20 -6.45 16.11
C TYR A 387 17.18 -6.76 17.25
N THR A 388 18.41 -6.30 17.10
CA THR A 388 19.41 -6.35 18.15
C THR A 388 19.31 -5.13 19.03
N PHE A 389 19.84 -5.18 20.24
CA PHE A 389 19.93 -4.01 21.10
C PHE A 389 20.64 -2.83 20.44
N GLU A 390 21.64 -3.09 19.59
CA GLU A 390 22.39 -2.10 18.82
C GLU A 390 21.50 -1.28 17.87
N ASP A 391 20.34 -1.81 17.50
CA ASP A 391 19.36 -1.13 16.66
C ASP A 391 18.46 -0.15 17.45
N SER A 392 18.59 -0.13 18.80
CA SER A 392 17.86 0.82 19.65
C SER A 392 18.24 2.25 19.28
N PHE A 393 17.25 3.15 19.20
CA PHE A 393 17.49 4.52 18.74
C PHE A 393 16.67 5.57 19.49
N LYS A 394 17.08 6.82 19.28
CA LYS A 394 16.37 8.00 19.78
C LYS A 394 16.26 9.03 18.67
N GLN A 395 15.07 9.62 18.55
CA GLN A 395 14.78 10.66 17.56
C GLN A 395 13.96 11.80 18.18
N VAL A 396 13.83 12.89 17.42
CA VAL A 396 13.10 14.10 17.78
C VAL A 396 12.14 14.45 16.64
N SER A 397 10.95 14.96 16.97
CA SER A 397 9.90 15.30 16.00
C SER A 397 10.35 16.31 14.95
N GLN A 398 11.31 17.18 15.29
CA GLN A 398 11.94 18.10 14.36
C GLN A 398 13.35 18.51 14.83
N THR A 399 14.26 18.66 13.87
CA THR A 399 15.66 19.06 14.14
C THR A 399 15.87 20.57 14.05
N LYS A 400 14.92 21.32 13.52
CA LYS A 400 14.95 22.78 13.45
C LYS A 400 13.92 23.33 14.43
N LEU A 401 14.34 24.24 15.29
CA LEU A 401 13.49 24.76 16.36
C LEU A 401 13.44 26.28 16.34
N GLU A 402 12.26 26.81 16.63
CA GLU A 402 12.04 28.20 17.01
C GLU A 402 11.75 28.30 18.52
N GLY A 403 12.05 29.46 19.11
CA GLY A 403 11.84 29.67 20.53
C GLY A 403 10.37 29.54 20.93
N GLY A 404 10.08 28.69 21.92
CA GLY A 404 8.72 28.48 22.43
C GLY A 404 7.97 27.27 21.87
N GLU A 405 8.58 26.47 20.98
CA GLU A 405 7.96 25.24 20.48
C GLU A 405 7.89 24.12 21.53
N ILE A 406 6.93 23.21 21.38
CA ILE A 406 6.88 21.93 22.08
C ILE A 406 7.31 20.85 21.09
N ILE A 407 8.29 20.03 21.47
CA ILE A 407 8.79 18.93 20.64
C ILE A 407 8.65 17.60 21.36
N THR A 408 8.53 16.53 20.58
CA THR A 408 8.43 15.16 21.08
C THR A 408 9.74 14.44 20.82
N TYR A 409 10.29 13.80 21.84
CA TYR A 409 11.34 12.80 21.71
C TYR A 409 10.70 11.40 21.70
N THR A 410 11.24 10.52 20.87
CA THR A 410 10.86 9.10 20.78
C THR A 410 12.11 8.26 20.96
N ILE A 411 12.07 7.30 21.87
CA ILE A 411 13.12 6.31 22.12
C ILE A 411 12.51 4.95 21.85
N VAL A 412 13.17 4.14 21.02
CA VAL A 412 12.76 2.76 20.75
C VAL A 412 13.87 1.83 21.23
N LEU A 413 13.49 0.85 22.04
CA LEU A 413 14.39 -0.12 22.64
C LEU A 413 14.11 -1.51 22.05
N TYR A 414 15.16 -2.13 21.56
CA TYR A 414 15.17 -3.48 20.99
C TYR A 414 16.06 -4.42 21.80
N GLU A 415 15.88 -5.72 21.61
CA GLU A 415 16.72 -6.77 22.19
C GLU A 415 16.65 -8.04 21.34
N GLU A 416 17.78 -8.66 21.04
CA GLU A 416 17.83 -9.94 20.32
C GLU A 416 17.36 -11.13 21.19
N THR A 417 17.51 -11.00 22.50
CA THR A 417 17.13 -11.99 23.51
C THR A 417 16.53 -11.29 24.70
N GLU A 418 15.58 -11.92 25.39
CA GLU A 418 14.97 -11.33 26.59
C GLU A 418 16.03 -10.78 27.56
N ALA A 419 15.99 -9.47 27.82
CA ALA A 419 16.87 -8.80 28.75
C ALA A 419 16.14 -7.70 29.52
N THR A 420 16.64 -7.36 30.70
CA THR A 420 16.12 -6.21 31.45
C THR A 420 16.89 -4.96 31.05
N LEU A 421 16.18 -4.00 30.45
CA LEU A 421 16.74 -2.70 30.11
C LEU A 421 16.45 -1.67 31.20
N THR A 422 17.39 -0.75 31.39
CA THR A 422 17.21 0.44 32.22
C THR A 422 17.55 1.67 31.39
N LEU A 423 16.56 2.55 31.21
CA LEU A 423 16.65 3.81 30.47
C LEU A 423 16.71 4.98 31.45
N THR A 424 17.64 5.91 31.20
CA THR A 424 17.68 7.24 31.80
C THR A 424 17.83 8.31 30.73
N ASP A 425 17.05 9.37 30.80
CA ASP A 425 17.09 10.50 29.87
C ASP A 425 17.02 11.80 30.66
N THR A 426 18.08 12.59 30.59
CA THR A 426 18.05 13.92 31.22
C THR A 426 17.57 14.93 30.19
N ILE A 427 16.53 15.69 30.57
CA ILE A 427 15.98 16.74 29.72
C ILE A 427 17.11 17.72 29.34
N PRO A 428 17.31 17.98 28.04
CA PRO A 428 18.46 18.75 27.60
C PRO A 428 18.26 20.22 27.97
N ALA A 429 19.25 20.84 28.61
CA ALA A 429 19.24 22.29 28.79
C ALA A 429 19.30 22.97 27.40
N PRO A 430 18.47 23.99 27.13
CA PRO A 430 17.65 24.78 28.04
C PRO A 430 16.18 24.34 28.15
N CYS A 431 15.81 23.24 27.51
CA CYS A 431 14.43 22.80 27.44
C CYS A 431 13.91 22.40 28.82
N THR A 432 12.59 22.49 28.99
CA THR A 432 11.90 22.02 30.19
C THR A 432 10.95 20.90 29.81
N TYR A 433 10.88 19.84 30.62
CA TYR A 433 9.92 18.76 30.40
C TYR A 433 8.47 19.28 30.48
N VAL A 434 7.61 18.76 29.62
CA VAL A 434 6.16 18.98 29.71
C VAL A 434 5.59 17.91 30.65
N PRO A 435 5.07 18.28 31.84
CA PRO A 435 4.59 17.30 32.82
C PRO A 435 3.55 16.33 32.25
N SER A 436 3.64 15.05 32.66
CA SER A 436 2.71 13.99 32.26
C SER A 436 2.63 13.71 30.75
N SER A 437 3.64 14.13 29.97
CA SER A 437 3.69 13.87 28.52
C SER A 437 4.34 12.55 28.15
N ALA A 438 4.99 11.88 29.11
CA ALA A 438 5.65 10.61 28.88
C ALA A 438 4.64 9.47 28.66
N THR A 439 4.80 8.73 27.58
CA THR A 439 4.03 7.51 27.26
C THR A 439 4.96 6.36 26.91
N ILE A 440 4.44 5.14 27.00
CA ILE A 440 5.16 3.92 26.67
C ILE A 440 4.25 2.96 25.92
N GLU A 441 4.78 2.36 24.88
CA GLU A 441 4.13 1.31 24.11
C GLU A 441 5.03 0.06 24.02
N PRO A 442 4.47 -1.15 24.17
CA PRO A 442 3.08 -1.39 24.56
C PRO A 442 2.83 -1.03 26.04
N GLY A 443 1.67 -0.42 26.34
CA GLY A 443 1.37 0.14 27.66
C GLY A 443 1.44 -0.84 28.87
N TRP A 444 1.45 -2.15 28.64
CA TRP A 444 1.64 -3.16 29.70
C TRP A 444 3.09 -3.31 30.18
N LYS A 445 4.06 -2.63 29.54
CA LYS A 445 5.49 -2.60 29.95
C LYS A 445 5.76 -1.73 31.19
N GLY A 446 4.71 -1.26 31.85
CA GLY A 446 4.77 -0.50 33.09
C GLY A 446 4.99 0.99 32.87
N PRO A 447 4.73 1.83 33.89
CA PRO A 447 4.76 3.29 33.73
C PRO A 447 6.18 3.83 33.56
N VAL A 448 6.30 4.91 32.79
CA VAL A 448 7.51 5.72 32.70
C VAL A 448 7.53 6.71 33.87
N THR A 449 8.66 6.82 34.55
CA THR A 449 8.87 7.82 35.59
C THR A 449 9.42 9.10 34.96
N ASP A 450 8.80 10.24 35.24
CA ASP A 450 9.12 11.52 34.59
C ASP A 450 9.59 12.61 35.59
N THR A 451 9.95 12.21 36.81
CA THR A 451 10.38 13.14 37.87
C THR A 451 11.88 13.44 37.76
N GLY A 452 12.22 14.55 37.09
CA GLY A 452 13.61 15.01 36.94
C GLY A 452 14.33 14.49 35.69
N GLY A 453 13.58 13.94 34.73
CA GLY A 453 14.07 13.23 33.55
C GLY A 453 13.17 12.05 33.23
N ILE A 454 13.44 11.35 32.14
CA ILE A 454 12.72 10.10 31.81
C ILE A 454 13.50 8.93 32.38
N TYR A 455 12.83 8.11 33.16
CA TYR A 455 13.36 6.87 33.69
C TYR A 455 12.39 5.73 33.44
N TRP A 456 12.91 4.61 32.95
CA TRP A 456 12.15 3.39 32.79
C TRP A 456 13.05 2.17 32.99
N SER A 457 12.50 1.09 33.53
CA SER A 457 13.17 -0.21 33.54
C SER A 457 12.15 -1.32 33.36
N GLY A 458 12.50 -2.29 32.53
CA GLY A 458 11.63 -3.43 32.24
C GLY A 458 12.25 -4.40 31.25
N ILE A 459 11.54 -5.49 31.00
CA ILE A 459 11.98 -6.56 30.11
C ILE A 459 11.68 -6.16 28.66
N VAL A 460 12.66 -6.28 27.77
CA VAL A 460 12.52 -6.18 26.31
C VAL A 460 12.86 -7.53 25.70
N THR A 461 12.09 -7.92 24.68
CA THR A 461 12.18 -9.24 24.02
C THR A 461 12.29 -9.05 22.52
N SER A 462 12.84 -10.03 21.80
CA SER A 462 12.99 -9.99 20.33
C SER A 462 11.73 -9.70 19.55
N THR A 463 10.57 -10.11 20.07
CA THR A 463 9.29 -9.94 19.39
C THR A 463 8.50 -8.71 19.84
N VAL A 464 8.96 -8.00 20.88
CA VAL A 464 8.20 -6.88 21.46
C VAL A 464 9.16 -5.75 21.86
N PRO A 465 9.41 -4.78 20.96
CA PRO A 465 10.15 -3.58 21.31
C PRO A 465 9.39 -2.70 22.29
N VAL A 466 10.10 -1.77 22.91
CA VAL A 466 9.53 -0.76 23.82
C VAL A 466 9.76 0.62 23.23
N THR A 467 8.68 1.34 22.97
CA THR A 467 8.70 2.72 22.49
C THR A 467 8.29 3.65 23.61
N ILE A 468 9.15 4.61 23.97
CA ILE A 468 8.89 5.63 24.96
C ILE A 468 8.87 6.99 24.26
N THR A 469 7.81 7.76 24.46
CA THR A 469 7.72 9.14 23.95
C THR A 469 7.55 10.13 25.08
N PHE A 470 8.04 11.36 24.92
CA PHE A 470 7.85 12.43 25.89
C PHE A 470 8.04 13.80 25.24
N GLN A 471 7.42 14.83 25.80
CA GLN A 471 7.48 16.18 25.26
C GLN A 471 8.37 17.11 26.10
N VAL A 472 9.05 18.02 25.42
CA VAL A 472 9.79 19.11 26.05
C VAL A 472 9.40 20.44 25.42
N GLN A 473 9.39 21.48 26.26
CA GLN A 473 9.19 22.87 25.89
C GLN A 473 10.55 23.52 25.63
N VAL A 474 10.72 24.02 24.41
CA VAL A 474 11.87 24.82 23.99
C VAL A 474 11.72 26.23 24.58
N PRO A 475 12.79 26.87 25.11
CA PRO A 475 12.66 28.20 25.67
C PRO A 475 12.36 29.24 24.59
N VAL A 476 11.64 30.30 24.98
CA VAL A 476 11.52 31.49 24.15
C VAL A 476 12.82 32.29 24.24
N THR A 477 13.60 32.31 23.18
CA THR A 477 14.86 33.04 23.05
C THR A 477 15.15 33.28 21.57
N ASP A 478 15.98 34.28 21.27
CA ASP A 478 16.53 34.52 19.93
C ASP A 478 17.95 33.94 19.77
N THR A 479 18.47 33.27 20.81
CA THR A 479 19.83 32.75 20.82
C THR A 479 19.90 31.44 20.03
N THR A 480 20.94 31.28 19.20
CA THR A 480 21.18 30.05 18.44
C THR A 480 21.83 28.97 19.30
N TRP A 481 21.19 27.81 19.49
CA TRP A 481 21.69 26.72 20.34
C TRP A 481 21.68 25.39 19.59
N ILE A 482 22.63 24.51 19.92
CA ILE A 482 22.54 23.09 19.59
C ILE A 482 22.02 22.39 20.84
N ILE A 483 20.94 21.63 20.69
CA ILE A 483 20.25 20.94 21.78
C ILE A 483 20.42 19.43 21.58
N PRO A 484 21.51 18.82 22.08
CA PRO A 484 21.67 17.38 22.09
C PRO A 484 20.89 16.78 23.26
N ASN A 485 20.00 15.84 22.97
CA ASN A 485 19.33 15.06 23.98
C ASN A 485 19.87 13.62 24.01
N ARG A 486 20.34 13.18 25.18
CA ARG A 486 21.06 11.90 25.35
C ARG A 486 20.30 10.99 26.30
N ALA A 487 19.88 9.84 25.79
CA ALA A 487 19.38 8.73 26.58
C ALA A 487 20.54 7.77 26.87
N LEU A 488 20.59 7.24 28.09
CA LEU A 488 21.52 6.18 28.50
C LEU A 488 20.70 4.90 28.75
N VAL A 489 21.04 3.84 28.04
CA VAL A 489 20.37 2.54 28.11
C VAL A 489 21.36 1.48 28.60
N SER A 490 21.06 0.83 29.72
CA SER A 490 21.84 -0.27 30.28
C SER A 490 21.09 -1.59 30.12
N ARG A 491 21.78 -2.61 29.59
CA ARG A 491 21.30 -3.99 29.47
C ARG A 491 21.78 -4.82 30.66
N ASP A 492 20.87 -5.40 31.44
CA ASP A 492 21.17 -6.28 32.60
C ASP A 492 22.20 -5.68 33.59
N GLY A 493 22.19 -4.36 33.74
CA GLY A 493 23.13 -3.63 34.60
C GLY A 493 24.54 -3.45 34.02
N ALA A 494 24.76 -3.75 32.74
CA ALA A 494 26.00 -3.46 32.02
C ALA A 494 26.23 -1.95 31.84
N ALA A 495 27.42 -1.58 31.36
CA ALA A 495 27.72 -0.18 31.03
C ALA A 495 26.71 0.37 30.01
N PRO A 496 26.18 1.58 30.22
CA PRO A 496 25.12 2.10 29.38
C PRO A 496 25.64 2.50 27.99
N VAL A 497 24.80 2.31 26.98
CA VAL A 497 24.95 2.85 25.63
C VAL A 497 24.19 4.17 25.51
N GLU A 498 24.76 5.14 24.80
CA GLU A 498 24.16 6.45 24.59
C GLU A 498 23.38 6.51 23.27
N LEU A 499 22.10 6.87 23.33
CA LEU A 499 21.26 7.19 22.18
C LEU A 499 21.06 8.70 22.12
N THR A 500 21.32 9.32 20.96
CA THR A 500 21.33 10.79 20.84
C THR A 500 20.41 11.29 19.73
N ALA A 501 19.60 12.29 20.05
CA ALA A 501 18.89 13.12 19.07
C ALA A 501 19.36 14.58 19.21
N THR A 502 19.61 15.27 18.10
CA THR A 502 20.13 16.65 18.11
C THR A 502 19.20 17.59 17.34
N SER A 503 18.87 18.72 17.96
CA SER A 503 18.11 19.81 17.33
C SER A 503 18.89 21.13 17.36
N PHE A 504 18.48 22.08 16.51
CA PHE A 504 19.08 23.39 16.35
C PHE A 504 18.02 24.46 16.58
N LEU A 505 18.16 25.21 17.67
CA LEU A 505 17.28 26.32 18.04
C LEU A 505 17.78 27.61 17.40
N ASN A 506 16.89 28.34 16.71
CA ASN A 506 17.17 29.59 16.01
C ASN A 506 18.42 29.49 15.11
N GLY A 507 18.57 28.36 14.42
CA GLY A 507 19.67 28.15 13.50
C GLY A 507 19.55 29.03 12.26
N PHE A 508 20.64 29.67 11.84
CA PHE A 508 20.70 30.27 10.51
C PHE A 508 20.99 29.17 9.49
N TYR A 509 20.14 29.08 8.47
CA TYR A 509 20.34 28.15 7.36
C TYR A 509 20.69 28.93 6.10
N VAL A 510 21.84 28.60 5.52
CA VAL A 510 22.20 29.06 4.18
C VAL A 510 21.91 27.90 3.24
N TYR A 511 20.96 28.09 2.33
CA TYR A 511 20.84 27.21 1.18
C TYR A 511 22.06 27.45 0.29
N LEU A 512 22.95 26.45 0.19
CA LEU A 512 24.01 26.47 -0.81
C LEU A 512 23.45 25.82 -2.08
N PRO A 513 23.01 26.59 -3.09
CA PRO A 513 22.73 26.00 -4.39
C PRO A 513 24.04 25.42 -4.92
N VAL A 514 24.08 24.09 -5.09
CA VAL A 514 25.16 23.44 -5.82
C VAL A 514 25.00 23.84 -7.29
N VAL A 515 25.71 24.88 -7.71
CA VAL A 515 25.84 25.25 -9.12
C VAL A 515 26.87 24.30 -9.73
N PHE A 516 26.40 23.20 -10.33
CA PHE A 516 27.26 22.38 -11.18
C PHE A 516 27.67 23.22 -12.39
N ARG A 517 28.97 23.58 -12.46
CA ARG A 517 29.54 24.13 -13.70
C ARG A 517 29.73 22.96 -14.66
N ASN A 518 29.01 23.04 -15.78
CA ASN A 518 29.15 22.29 -17.03
C ASN A 518 30.41 21.42 -17.12
N TYR A 519 30.21 20.10 -17.15
CA TYR A 519 31.13 19.15 -17.78
C TYR A 519 30.50 18.63 -19.06
#